data_AF-A0A3G9K826-F1
#
_entry.id   AF-A0A3G9K826-F1
#
_cell.length_a   1.000
_cell.length_b   1.000
_cell.length_c   1.000
_cell.angle_alpha   90.00
_cell.angle_beta   90.00
_cell.angle_gamma   90.00
#
_symmetry.space_group_name_H-M   'P 1'
#
loop_
_entity.id
_entity.type
_entity.pdbx_description
1 polymer ?
#
loop_
_entity_poly.entity_id
_entity_poly.type
_entity_poly.pdbx_seq_one_letter_code
_entity_poly.pdbx_strand_id
1 'polypeptide(L)'
;MSLRETELLEHCQFILANRQIRNKFVILCEGEIKKTAGRLSPQSYRAMEDFPDANFYKACVPRDWRQQIPTFFNCGDRNDVLNTYFNLLRLHEDNPEASYLNPQQLFAIVDLDLQNKRLDDSYPFKDLEQIFEDLYKKSLIKVNRVGQHRIWVTGLIHKECYFIFPDTHIQSILSEHSAVYQNSAARLENIYLDMADKIKDDADLKNNFSRVKGRISHCQNLELSEVEKLQLSWQKQYQVSHDNSQSELVLALLTIKKAKQYWLQVEPPEDHTSPPERYREQLALQIGRFYAHNSDNPSCHISHLLKLLKLELNPREQE
;
A
#
# COMPACT_ATOMS: atom_id res chain seq x y z
N MET A 1 5.20 -6.38 -14.91
CA MET A 1 5.77 -7.54 -15.64
C MET A 1 6.29 -8.47 -14.57
N SER A 2 5.74 -9.67 -14.47
CA SER A 2 6.14 -10.64 -13.45
C SER A 2 7.55 -11.18 -13.72
N LEU A 3 8.29 -11.49 -12.66
CA LEU A 3 9.61 -12.09 -12.69
C LEU A 3 9.54 -13.49 -13.32
N ARG A 4 10.51 -13.81 -14.19
CA ARG A 4 10.72 -15.20 -14.62
C ARG A 4 11.31 -16.00 -13.45
N GLU A 5 11.14 -17.32 -13.47
CA GLU A 5 11.59 -18.21 -12.39
C GLU A 5 13.09 -18.05 -12.05
N THR A 6 13.95 -17.90 -13.07
CA THR A 6 15.37 -17.64 -12.86
C THR A 6 15.64 -16.29 -12.21
N GLU A 7 14.87 -15.26 -12.59
CA GLU A 7 15.02 -13.91 -12.04
C GLU A 7 14.50 -13.85 -10.59
N LEU A 8 13.42 -14.58 -10.29
CA LEU A 8 12.91 -14.77 -8.93
C LEU A 8 13.97 -15.44 -8.05
N LEU A 9 14.59 -16.53 -8.52
CA LEU A 9 15.63 -17.24 -7.77
C LEU A 9 16.84 -16.34 -7.50
N GLU A 10 17.34 -15.63 -8.51
CA GLU A 10 18.41 -14.64 -8.36
C GLU A 10 18.05 -13.56 -7.34
N HIS A 11 16.80 -13.08 -7.36
CA HIS A 11 16.30 -12.09 -6.42
C HIS A 11 16.24 -12.60 -4.99
N CYS A 12 15.72 -13.80 -4.77
CA CYS A 12 15.69 -14.42 -3.45
C CYS A 12 17.11 -14.66 -2.92
N GLN A 13 18.02 -15.20 -3.74
CA GLN A 13 19.41 -15.43 -3.35
C GLN A 13 20.12 -14.13 -2.97
N PHE A 14 19.88 -13.05 -3.70
CA PHE A 14 20.42 -11.74 -3.35
C PHE A 14 19.93 -11.28 -1.97
N ILE A 15 18.63 -11.37 -1.69
CA ILE A 15 18.06 -10.95 -0.39
C ILE A 15 18.67 -11.81 0.74
N LEU A 16 18.69 -13.13 0.60
CA LEU A 16 19.22 -14.06 1.62
C LEU A 16 20.70 -13.78 1.92
N ALA A 17 21.50 -13.44 0.91
CA ALA A 17 22.92 -13.15 1.06
C ALA A 17 23.22 -11.71 1.53
N ASN A 18 22.20 -10.84 1.64
CA ASN A 18 22.42 -9.44 2.00
C ASN A 18 22.74 -9.28 3.50
N ARG A 19 24.00 -8.97 3.82
CA ARG A 19 24.43 -8.75 5.22
C ARG A 19 23.63 -7.67 5.96
N GLN A 20 23.05 -6.70 5.25
CA GLN A 20 22.32 -5.58 5.86
C GLN A 20 21.01 -6.02 6.52
N ILE A 21 20.44 -7.18 6.13
CA ILE A 21 19.19 -7.69 6.70
C ILE A 21 19.39 -8.48 7.99
N ARG A 22 20.64 -8.75 8.39
CA ARG A 22 20.94 -9.46 9.63
C ARG A 22 20.34 -8.72 10.82
N ASN A 23 19.53 -9.43 11.62
CA ASN A 23 18.84 -8.91 12.81
C ASN A 23 17.92 -7.71 12.52
N LYS A 24 17.31 -7.66 11.31
CA LYS A 24 16.35 -6.64 10.92
C LYS A 24 15.09 -7.26 10.36
N PHE A 25 14.02 -6.47 10.36
CA PHE A 25 12.84 -6.77 9.56
C PHE A 25 13.14 -6.62 8.09
N VAL A 26 12.65 -7.59 7.32
CA VAL A 26 12.66 -7.57 5.86
C VAL A 26 11.21 -7.42 5.41
N ILE A 27 10.91 -6.34 4.69
CA ILE A 27 9.57 -6.06 4.18
C ILE A 27 9.62 -6.08 2.65
N LEU A 28 8.96 -7.06 2.06
CA LEU A 28 8.78 -7.17 0.62
C LEU A 28 7.61 -6.29 0.20
N CYS A 29 7.76 -5.54 -0.89
CA CYS A 29 6.72 -4.63 -1.37
C CYS A 29 6.65 -4.61 -2.90
N GLU A 30 5.48 -4.25 -3.42
CA GLU A 30 5.30 -4.02 -4.85
C GLU A 30 6.11 -2.80 -5.30
N GLY A 31 6.71 -2.93 -6.47
CA GLY A 31 7.52 -1.88 -7.08
C GLY A 31 8.50 -2.43 -8.09
N GLU A 32 8.98 -1.57 -8.99
CA GLU A 32 9.87 -2.00 -10.06
C GLU A 32 11.21 -2.53 -9.52
N ILE A 33 11.66 -3.64 -10.10
CA ILE A 33 13.02 -4.15 -9.94
C ILE A 33 13.84 -3.65 -11.12
N LYS A 34 14.69 -2.63 -10.88
CA LYS A 34 15.62 -2.14 -11.91
C LYS A 34 16.55 -3.27 -12.35
N LYS A 35 16.65 -3.48 -13.67
CA LYS A 35 17.58 -4.41 -14.31
C LYS A 35 18.70 -3.62 -14.96
N THR A 36 19.97 -3.98 -14.75
CA THR A 36 21.10 -3.39 -15.48
C THR A 36 21.40 -4.28 -16.68
N ALA A 37 21.32 -3.74 -17.91
CA ALA A 37 21.51 -4.51 -19.15
C ALA A 37 20.63 -5.78 -19.24
N GLY A 38 19.40 -5.72 -18.72
CA GLY A 38 18.45 -6.84 -18.76
C GLY A 38 18.68 -7.94 -17.72
N ARG A 39 19.66 -7.78 -16.82
CA ARG A 39 19.97 -8.73 -15.74
C ARG A 39 19.87 -8.09 -14.37
N LEU A 40 19.56 -8.90 -13.36
CA LEU A 40 19.69 -8.53 -11.96
C LEU A 40 21.18 -8.59 -11.62
N SER A 41 21.75 -7.47 -11.16
CA SER A 41 23.16 -7.41 -10.78
C SER A 41 23.30 -6.72 -9.43
N PRO A 42 24.39 -6.96 -8.67
CA PRO A 42 24.66 -6.25 -7.42
C PRO A 42 24.64 -4.72 -7.57
N GLN A 43 24.94 -4.18 -8.75
CA GLN A 43 24.83 -2.75 -9.06
C GLN A 43 23.38 -2.31 -9.24
N SER A 44 22.54 -3.14 -9.88
CA SER A 44 21.09 -2.94 -9.94
C SER A 44 20.49 -2.87 -8.55
N TYR A 45 20.96 -3.73 -7.63
CA TYR A 45 20.57 -3.76 -6.22
C TYR A 45 21.08 -2.59 -5.37
N ARG A 46 22.17 -1.92 -5.75
CA ARG A 46 22.56 -0.64 -5.11
C ARG A 46 21.70 0.53 -5.59
N ALA A 47 21.30 0.53 -6.86
CA ALA A 47 20.37 1.52 -7.42
C ALA A 47 18.91 1.34 -6.90
N MET A 48 18.54 0.13 -6.49
CA MET A 48 18.13 -0.17 -5.10
C MET A 48 17.57 0.96 -4.24
N GLU A 49 18.49 1.72 -3.68
CA GLU A 49 18.22 2.64 -2.58
C GLU A 49 17.48 3.92 -3.03
N ASP A 50 17.28 4.10 -4.35
CA ASP A 50 16.67 5.27 -5.01
C ASP A 50 15.24 4.98 -5.57
N PHE A 51 14.41 4.16 -4.90
CA PHE A 51 13.15 3.65 -5.47
C PHE A 51 11.87 4.39 -5.07
N PRO A 52 11.06 4.92 -6.01
CA PRO A 52 9.80 5.61 -5.69
C PRO A 52 8.82 4.79 -4.85
N ASP A 53 8.69 3.49 -5.14
CA ASP A 53 7.64 2.65 -4.55
C ASP A 53 7.95 2.21 -3.12
N ALA A 54 9.12 1.58 -2.88
CA ALA A 54 9.63 1.32 -1.54
C ALA A 54 9.90 2.62 -0.75
N ASN A 55 10.23 3.73 -1.42
CA ASN A 55 10.47 5.00 -0.74
C ASN A 55 9.23 5.50 -0.02
N PHE A 56 8.03 5.29 -0.56
CA PHE A 56 6.80 5.63 0.15
C PHE A 56 6.65 4.80 1.44
N TYR A 57 6.78 3.47 1.35
CA TYR A 57 6.69 2.60 2.52
C TYR A 57 7.78 2.90 3.57
N LYS A 58 9.01 3.17 3.11
CA LYS A 58 10.12 3.61 3.94
C LYS A 58 9.86 4.96 4.61
N ALA A 59 9.25 5.90 3.89
CA ALA A 59 8.86 7.20 4.43
C ALA A 59 7.74 7.09 5.47
N CYS A 60 6.95 6.01 5.43
CA CYS A 60 5.93 5.68 6.43
C CYS A 60 6.49 5.07 7.72
N VAL A 61 7.78 4.73 7.80
CA VAL A 61 8.37 4.18 9.03
C VAL A 61 8.28 5.21 10.17
N PRO A 62 7.68 4.86 11.33
CA PRO A 62 7.58 5.74 12.49
C PRO A 62 8.90 6.42 12.84
N ARG A 63 8.86 7.74 13.06
CA ARG A 63 10.09 8.55 13.29
C ARG A 63 10.87 8.14 14.55
N ASP A 64 10.19 7.52 15.50
CA ASP A 64 10.77 7.03 16.75
C ASP A 64 11.41 5.64 16.61
N TRP A 65 11.31 4.99 15.44
CA TRP A 65 11.93 3.70 15.16
C TRP A 65 13.41 3.88 14.80
N ARG A 66 14.27 3.89 15.81
CA ARG A 66 15.72 4.19 15.63
C ARG A 66 16.63 2.96 15.55
N GLN A 67 16.17 1.82 16.04
CA GLN A 67 16.94 0.57 16.09
C GLN A 67 16.25 -0.53 15.29
N GLN A 68 17.01 -1.41 14.64
CA GLN A 68 16.46 -2.49 13.79
C GLN A 68 15.47 -1.97 12.73
N ILE A 69 15.77 -0.81 12.14
CA ILE A 69 14.93 -0.17 11.10
C ILE A 69 14.67 -1.19 9.99
N PRO A 70 13.41 -1.41 9.58
CA PRO A 70 13.08 -2.36 8.52
C PRO A 70 13.81 -2.07 7.21
N THR A 71 14.20 -3.13 6.52
CA THR A 71 14.77 -3.06 5.17
C THR A 71 13.69 -3.45 4.17
N PHE A 72 13.45 -2.59 3.18
CA PHE A 72 12.42 -2.79 2.17
C PHE A 72 13.04 -3.30 0.87
N PHE A 73 12.37 -4.25 0.21
CA PHE A 73 12.75 -4.72 -1.13
C PHE A 73 11.56 -4.64 -2.08
N ASN A 74 11.76 -3.96 -3.21
CA ASN A 74 10.85 -4.06 -4.35
C ASN A 74 10.93 -5.45 -4.96
N CYS A 75 9.79 -6.09 -5.17
CA CYS A 75 9.74 -7.46 -5.72
C CYS A 75 9.14 -7.53 -7.13
N GLY A 76 8.61 -6.45 -7.69
CA GLY A 76 7.85 -6.47 -8.94
C GLY A 76 6.36 -6.23 -8.68
N ASP A 77 5.50 -7.03 -9.30
CA ASP A 77 4.06 -6.95 -9.04
C ASP A 77 3.64 -7.80 -7.82
N ARG A 78 2.37 -7.72 -7.45
CA ARG A 78 1.76 -8.51 -6.37
C ARG A 78 2.10 -10.01 -6.41
N ASN A 79 2.16 -10.64 -7.59
CA ASN A 79 2.52 -12.06 -7.67
C ASN A 79 3.98 -12.28 -7.32
N ASP A 80 4.85 -11.39 -7.78
CA ASP A 80 6.27 -11.48 -7.51
C ASP A 80 6.58 -11.28 -6.02
N VAL A 81 5.89 -10.37 -5.33
CA VAL A 81 6.00 -10.20 -3.87
C VAL A 81 5.67 -11.51 -3.14
N LEU A 82 4.52 -12.11 -3.46
CA LEU A 82 4.08 -13.36 -2.83
C LEU A 82 5.00 -14.53 -3.16
N ASN A 83 5.39 -14.67 -4.43
CA ASN A 83 6.33 -15.71 -4.86
C ASN A 83 7.69 -15.53 -4.19
N THR A 84 8.18 -14.30 -4.05
CA THR A 84 9.43 -14.00 -3.34
C THR A 84 9.32 -14.37 -1.87
N TYR A 85 8.21 -14.01 -1.21
CA TYR A 85 7.96 -14.36 0.19
C TYR A 85 8.09 -15.87 0.43
N PHE A 86 7.34 -16.69 -0.31
CA PHE A 86 7.36 -18.14 -0.13
C PHE A 86 8.70 -18.78 -0.56
N ASN A 87 9.34 -18.28 -1.62
CA ASN A 87 10.64 -18.80 -2.03
C ASN A 87 11.76 -18.46 -1.05
N LEU A 88 11.74 -17.28 -0.41
CA LEU A 88 12.70 -16.95 0.63
C LEU A 88 12.61 -17.92 1.82
N LEU A 89 11.40 -18.28 2.24
CA LEU A 89 11.19 -19.26 3.31
C LEU A 89 11.75 -20.63 2.93
N ARG A 90 11.38 -21.13 1.74
CA ARG A 90 11.86 -22.43 1.22
C ARG A 90 13.38 -22.49 1.10
N LEU A 91 13.99 -21.48 0.47
CA LEU A 91 15.44 -21.44 0.26
C LEU A 91 16.22 -21.26 1.57
N HIS A 92 15.64 -20.53 2.54
CA HIS A 92 16.22 -20.43 3.88
C HIS A 92 16.18 -21.79 4.60
N GLU A 93 15.07 -22.52 4.52
CA GLU A 93 14.93 -23.86 5.11
C GLU A 93 15.91 -24.86 4.50
N ASP A 94 16.14 -24.80 3.18
CA ASP A 94 17.09 -25.66 2.46
C ASP A 94 18.55 -25.41 2.88
N ASN A 95 18.92 -24.16 3.21
CA ASN A 95 20.29 -23.81 3.63
C ASN A 95 20.34 -22.60 4.59
N PRO A 96 20.03 -22.80 5.89
CA PRO A 96 19.96 -21.71 6.87
C PRO A 96 21.30 -20.98 7.07
N GLU A 97 22.42 -21.70 7.00
CA GLU A 97 23.77 -21.17 7.22
C GLU A 97 24.21 -20.17 6.14
N ALA A 98 23.63 -20.25 4.94
CA ALA A 98 23.88 -19.32 3.85
C ALA A 98 22.97 -18.08 3.88
N SER A 99 22.09 -17.96 4.87
CA SER A 99 21.06 -16.92 4.94
C SER A 99 21.28 -15.96 6.12
N TYR A 100 21.21 -14.66 5.84
CA TYR A 100 21.15 -13.62 6.88
C TYR A 100 19.71 -13.33 7.34
N LEU A 101 18.71 -13.96 6.71
CA LEU A 101 17.30 -13.75 6.98
C LEU A 101 16.88 -14.47 8.27
N ASN A 102 16.10 -13.78 9.10
CA ASN A 102 15.31 -14.42 10.14
C ASN A 102 13.87 -14.58 9.61
N PRO A 103 13.36 -15.81 9.41
CA PRO A 103 12.00 -16.04 8.90
C PRO A 103 10.90 -15.36 9.73
N GLN A 104 11.10 -15.21 11.04
CA GLN A 104 10.12 -14.54 11.92
C GLN A 104 10.07 -13.02 11.71
N GLN A 105 11.09 -12.45 11.07
CA GLN A 105 11.21 -11.03 10.75
C GLN A 105 10.97 -10.75 9.25
N LEU A 106 10.50 -11.75 8.49
CA LEU A 106 10.11 -11.59 7.09
C LEU A 106 8.63 -11.20 6.98
N PHE A 107 8.37 -10.10 6.30
CA PHE A 107 7.03 -9.57 6.04
C PHE A 107 6.86 -9.22 4.56
N ALA A 108 5.62 -9.15 4.11
CA ALA A 108 5.25 -8.65 2.80
C ALA A 108 4.08 -7.66 2.90
N ILE A 109 4.06 -6.63 2.07
CA ILE A 109 2.95 -5.70 1.89
C ILE A 109 2.53 -5.74 0.43
N VAL A 110 1.26 -6.04 0.18
CA VAL A 110 0.67 -6.11 -1.17
C VAL A 110 -0.61 -5.27 -1.25
N ASP A 111 -0.90 -4.76 -2.44
CA ASP A 111 -2.16 -4.11 -2.72
C ASP A 111 -3.31 -5.13 -2.63
N LEU A 112 -4.42 -4.73 -1.99
CA LEU A 112 -5.62 -5.55 -1.86
C LEU A 112 -6.18 -5.93 -3.25
N ASP A 113 -6.20 -4.94 -4.15
CA ASP A 113 -6.73 -5.00 -5.52
C ASP A 113 -8.22 -5.40 -5.58
N LEU A 114 -8.80 -5.23 -6.77
CA LEU A 114 -10.15 -5.70 -7.05
C LEU A 114 -10.15 -7.20 -7.18
N GLN A 115 -9.12 -7.79 -7.79
CA GLN A 115 -9.00 -9.22 -8.05
C GLN A 115 -8.42 -9.96 -6.85
N ASN A 116 -9.06 -11.07 -6.43
CA ASN A 116 -8.58 -11.89 -5.33
C ASN A 116 -7.33 -12.66 -5.78
N LYS A 117 -6.50 -13.03 -4.82
CA LYS A 117 -5.33 -13.86 -5.05
C LYS A 117 -5.25 -14.93 -3.98
N ARG A 118 -5.28 -16.19 -4.41
CA ARG A 118 -5.04 -17.35 -3.54
C ARG A 118 -3.57 -17.37 -3.12
N LEU A 119 -3.35 -17.70 -1.86
CA LEU A 119 -2.03 -17.87 -1.25
C LEU A 119 -1.60 -19.33 -1.32
N ASP A 120 -0.32 -19.58 -1.05
CA ASP A 120 0.21 -20.93 -0.90
C ASP A 120 -0.48 -21.64 0.28
N ASP A 121 -0.77 -22.94 0.13
CA ASP A 121 -1.52 -23.72 1.13
C ASP A 121 -0.76 -23.87 2.46
N SER A 122 0.54 -23.57 2.49
CA SER A 122 1.35 -23.49 3.72
C SER A 122 1.03 -22.26 4.58
N TYR A 123 0.36 -21.24 4.04
CA TYR A 123 0.02 -20.03 4.78
C TYR A 123 -1.35 -20.17 5.51
N PRO A 124 -1.53 -19.63 6.73
CA PRO A 124 -2.76 -19.80 7.50
C PRO A 124 -4.05 -19.24 6.86
N PHE A 125 -3.91 -18.33 5.89
CA PHE A 125 -5.02 -17.69 5.19
C PHE A 125 -5.06 -18.18 3.75
N LYS A 126 -6.26 -18.43 3.22
CA LYS A 126 -6.42 -18.99 1.87
C LYS A 126 -6.14 -17.98 0.76
N ASP A 127 -6.45 -16.72 1.01
CA ASP A 127 -6.35 -15.65 0.02
C ASP A 127 -6.20 -14.26 0.68
N LEU A 128 -5.97 -13.24 -0.15
CA LEU A 128 -5.80 -11.87 0.30
C LEU A 128 -7.07 -11.25 0.88
N GLU A 129 -8.26 -11.71 0.46
CA GLU A 129 -9.53 -11.22 1.00
C GLU A 129 -9.69 -11.65 2.47
N GLN A 130 -9.33 -12.88 2.81
CA GLN A 130 -9.34 -13.35 4.20
C GLN A 130 -8.35 -12.59 5.08
N ILE A 131 -7.16 -12.25 4.55
CA ILE A 131 -6.22 -11.37 5.26
C ILE A 131 -6.87 -10.00 5.50
N PHE A 132 -7.51 -9.41 4.49
CA PHE A 132 -8.20 -8.13 4.62
C PHE A 132 -9.29 -8.17 5.68
N GLU A 133 -10.20 -9.15 5.60
CA GLU A 133 -11.31 -9.31 6.53
C GLU A 133 -10.85 -9.54 7.96
N ASP A 134 -9.71 -10.20 8.18
CA ASP A 134 -9.14 -10.39 9.51
C ASP A 134 -8.43 -9.13 10.01
N LEU A 135 -7.58 -8.49 9.19
CA LEU A 135 -6.81 -7.30 9.57
C LEU A 135 -7.66 -6.04 9.73
N TYR A 136 -8.76 -5.89 9.00
CA TYR A 136 -9.51 -4.63 8.94
C TYR A 136 -10.97 -4.76 9.43
N LYS A 137 -11.47 -3.69 10.05
CA LYS A 137 -12.89 -3.48 10.39
C LYS A 137 -13.29 -2.06 10.02
N LYS A 138 -14.23 -1.91 9.09
CA LYS A 138 -14.63 -0.59 8.55
C LYS A 138 -13.41 0.23 8.09
N SER A 139 -12.54 -0.42 7.32
CA SER A 139 -11.27 0.12 6.84
C SER A 139 -10.22 0.44 7.91
N LEU A 140 -10.48 0.26 9.21
CA LEU A 140 -9.51 0.47 10.29
C LEU A 140 -8.81 -0.82 10.71
N ILE A 141 -7.55 -0.74 11.13
CA ILE A 141 -6.75 -1.88 11.57
C ILE A 141 -7.29 -2.46 12.89
N LYS A 142 -7.44 -3.78 12.95
CA LYS A 142 -7.66 -4.54 14.20
C LYS A 142 -6.31 -4.82 14.86
N VAL A 143 -5.90 -3.96 15.78
CA VAL A 143 -4.60 -4.01 16.45
C VAL A 143 -4.23 -5.40 16.98
N ASN A 144 -5.18 -6.09 17.62
CA ASN A 144 -4.97 -7.42 18.19
C ASN A 144 -4.80 -8.55 17.17
N ARG A 145 -4.94 -8.26 15.86
CA ARG A 145 -4.74 -9.22 14.78
C ARG A 145 -3.37 -9.11 14.13
N VAL A 146 -2.73 -7.93 14.17
CA VAL A 146 -1.53 -7.62 13.36
C VAL A 146 -0.41 -8.65 13.52
N GLY A 147 -0.09 -9.07 14.76
CA GLY A 147 0.97 -10.06 15.02
C GLY A 147 0.74 -11.46 14.49
N GLN A 148 -0.49 -11.78 14.08
CA GLN A 148 -0.86 -13.06 13.45
C GLN A 148 -0.50 -13.09 11.95
N HIS A 149 -0.12 -11.95 11.37
CA HIS A 149 0.16 -11.82 9.95
C HIS A 149 1.64 -11.60 9.68
N ARG A 150 2.11 -12.16 8.57
CA ARG A 150 3.41 -11.83 7.95
C ARG A 150 3.23 -11.25 6.55
N ILE A 151 2.11 -11.54 5.91
CA ILE A 151 1.64 -10.86 4.70
C ILE A 151 0.55 -9.89 5.12
N TRP A 152 0.75 -8.60 4.86
CA TRP A 152 -0.25 -7.56 5.03
C TRP A 152 -0.77 -7.13 3.66
N VAL A 153 -2.07 -6.85 3.62
CA VAL A 153 -2.71 -6.19 2.47
C VAL A 153 -2.97 -4.73 2.81
N THR A 154 -2.99 -3.85 1.82
CA THR A 154 -3.43 -2.47 2.02
C THR A 154 -4.88 -2.43 2.54
N GLY A 155 -5.17 -1.50 3.46
CA GLY A 155 -6.53 -1.28 3.96
C GLY A 155 -7.45 -0.56 2.96
N LEU A 156 -6.86 -0.05 1.88
CA LEU A 156 -7.54 0.51 0.71
C LEU A 156 -7.22 -0.35 -0.51
N ILE A 157 -7.85 -0.08 -1.65
CA ILE A 157 -7.74 -0.97 -2.82
C ILE A 157 -6.29 -1.11 -3.33
N HIS A 158 -5.46 -0.08 -3.16
CA HIS A 158 -4.05 -0.06 -3.53
C HIS A 158 -3.34 1.15 -2.92
N LYS A 159 -2.01 1.23 -3.06
CA LYS A 159 -1.20 2.26 -2.40
C LYS A 159 -1.54 3.71 -2.78
N GLU A 160 -1.86 4.03 -4.04
CA GLU A 160 -2.08 5.43 -4.43
C GLU A 160 -3.32 6.04 -3.76
N CYS A 161 -4.25 5.22 -3.25
CA CYS A 161 -5.36 5.71 -2.44
C CYS A 161 -4.91 6.41 -1.16
N TYR A 162 -3.73 6.08 -0.62
CA TYR A 162 -3.15 6.81 0.51
C TYR A 162 -2.67 8.21 0.10
N PHE A 163 -2.40 8.48 -1.18
CA PHE A 163 -1.97 9.82 -1.61
C PHE A 163 -3.12 10.81 -1.68
N ILE A 164 -4.36 10.31 -1.64
CA ILE A 164 -5.59 11.07 -1.66
C ILE A 164 -6.52 10.61 -0.53
N PHE A 165 -5.96 10.28 0.64
CA PHE A 165 -6.75 9.93 1.81
C PHE A 165 -7.56 11.15 2.29
N PRO A 166 -8.80 10.99 2.81
CA PRO A 166 -9.66 12.09 3.27
C PRO A 166 -9.15 12.71 4.60
N ASP A 167 -8.01 13.38 4.55
CA ASP A 167 -7.37 14.09 5.66
C ASP A 167 -6.97 15.51 5.22
N THR A 168 -7.23 16.48 6.08
CA THR A 168 -6.96 17.90 5.81
C THR A 168 -5.47 18.19 5.63
N HIS A 169 -4.58 17.41 6.22
CA HIS A 169 -3.14 17.55 6.03
C HIS A 169 -2.70 17.08 4.65
N ILE A 170 -3.34 16.05 4.10
CA ILE A 170 -3.08 15.63 2.71
C ILE A 170 -3.46 16.76 1.75
N GLN A 171 -4.61 17.41 2.00
CA GLN A 171 -4.99 18.60 1.26
C GLN A 171 -3.99 19.75 1.44
N SER A 172 -3.49 19.96 2.68
CA SER A 172 -2.45 20.97 2.95
C SER A 172 -1.17 20.71 2.17
N ILE A 173 -0.69 19.46 2.13
CA ILE A 173 0.50 19.07 1.36
C ILE A 173 0.31 19.40 -0.12
N LEU A 174 -0.84 19.06 -0.71
CA LEU A 174 -1.14 19.39 -2.11
C LEU A 174 -1.12 20.91 -2.35
N SER A 175 -1.72 21.68 -1.44
CA SER A 175 -1.78 23.14 -1.54
C SER A 175 -0.42 23.82 -1.34
N GLU A 176 0.38 23.37 -0.36
CA GLU A 176 1.73 23.89 -0.09
C GLU A 176 2.70 23.67 -1.25
N HIS A 177 2.48 22.62 -2.02
CA HIS A 177 3.29 22.30 -3.20
C HIS A 177 2.66 22.80 -4.50
N SER A 178 1.60 23.60 -4.42
CA SER A 178 0.89 24.17 -5.57
C SER A 178 0.46 23.12 -6.60
N ALA A 179 0.05 21.94 -6.14
CA ALA A 179 -0.37 20.84 -7.01
C ALA A 179 -1.58 21.26 -7.86
N VAL A 180 -1.58 20.81 -9.11
CA VAL A 180 -2.64 21.07 -10.10
C VAL A 180 -3.34 19.76 -10.44
N TYR A 181 -4.67 19.80 -10.52
CA TYR A 181 -5.51 18.71 -11.01
C TYR A 181 -6.49 19.26 -12.04
N GLN A 182 -6.47 18.72 -13.26
CA GLN A 182 -7.35 19.14 -14.36
C GLN A 182 -7.37 20.67 -14.59
N ASN A 183 -6.18 21.27 -14.70
CA ASN A 183 -5.96 22.71 -14.93
C ASN A 183 -6.45 23.64 -13.80
N SER A 184 -6.68 23.10 -12.60
CA SER A 184 -7.06 23.88 -11.40
C SER A 184 -6.25 23.45 -10.19
N ALA A 185 -6.24 24.24 -9.12
CA ALA A 185 -5.59 23.83 -7.87
C ALA A 185 -6.15 22.48 -7.40
N ALA A 186 -5.25 21.54 -7.06
CA ALA A 186 -5.63 20.19 -6.67
C ALA A 186 -6.46 20.22 -5.38
N ARG A 187 -7.73 19.84 -5.51
CA ARG A 187 -8.66 19.65 -4.40
C ARG A 187 -9.06 18.19 -4.34
N LEU A 188 -8.88 17.59 -3.17
CA LEU A 188 -9.24 16.20 -2.92
C LEU A 188 -10.71 15.92 -3.26
N GLU A 189 -11.60 16.85 -2.92
CA GLU A 189 -13.02 16.78 -3.27
C GLU A 189 -13.26 16.59 -4.77
N ASN A 190 -12.58 17.36 -5.62
CA ASN A 190 -12.72 17.25 -7.08
C ASN A 190 -12.25 15.87 -7.59
N ILE A 191 -11.18 15.34 -6.99
CA ILE A 191 -10.67 14.00 -7.31
C ILE A 191 -11.71 12.94 -6.92
N TYR A 192 -12.31 13.04 -5.73
CA TYR A 192 -13.32 12.07 -5.27
C TYR A 192 -14.58 12.09 -6.13
N LEU A 193 -15.04 13.27 -6.55
CA LEU A 193 -16.18 13.41 -7.44
C LEU A 193 -15.89 12.77 -8.82
N ASP A 194 -14.72 13.02 -9.41
CA ASP A 194 -14.31 12.39 -10.68
C ASP A 194 -14.12 10.86 -10.54
N MET A 195 -13.66 10.40 -9.37
CA MET A 195 -13.61 8.98 -9.05
C MET A 195 -15.01 8.34 -8.99
N ALA A 196 -15.94 9.00 -8.32
CA ALA A 196 -17.31 8.54 -8.15
C ALA A 196 -18.08 8.52 -9.48
N ASP A 197 -17.90 9.53 -10.32
CA ASP A 197 -18.57 9.65 -11.62
C ASP A 197 -18.26 8.48 -12.57
N LYS A 198 -17.09 7.85 -12.39
CA LYS A 198 -16.59 6.74 -13.21
C LYS A 198 -16.75 5.37 -12.56
N ILE A 199 -17.51 5.23 -11.47
CA ILE A 199 -17.76 3.95 -10.79
C ILE A 199 -18.41 2.94 -11.75
N LYS A 200 -19.49 3.33 -12.42
CA LYS A 200 -20.23 2.46 -13.35
C LYS A 200 -19.46 2.11 -14.61
N ASP A 201 -18.44 2.88 -14.97
CA ASP A 201 -17.66 2.65 -16.17
C ASP A 201 -16.44 1.75 -15.91
N ASP A 202 -16.18 1.40 -14.65
CA ASP A 202 -15.10 0.51 -14.25
C ASP A 202 -15.49 -0.97 -14.47
N ALA A 203 -15.00 -1.54 -15.58
CA ALA A 203 -15.23 -2.93 -15.93
C ALA A 203 -14.62 -3.93 -14.92
N ASP A 204 -13.46 -3.61 -14.33
CA ASP A 204 -12.81 -4.49 -13.34
C ASP A 204 -13.64 -4.51 -12.05
N LEU A 205 -14.19 -3.35 -11.63
CA LEU A 205 -15.10 -3.25 -10.50
C LEU A 205 -16.39 -4.04 -10.76
N LYS A 206 -16.99 -3.88 -11.94
CA LYS A 206 -18.19 -4.63 -12.35
C LYS A 206 -17.99 -6.15 -12.27
N ASN A 207 -16.89 -6.64 -12.79
CA ASN A 207 -16.56 -8.07 -12.79
C ASN A 207 -16.31 -8.63 -11.38
N ASN A 208 -15.92 -7.79 -10.42
CA ASN A 208 -15.58 -8.18 -9.06
C ASN A 208 -16.61 -7.69 -8.01
N PHE A 209 -17.74 -7.11 -8.44
CA PHE A 209 -18.63 -6.35 -7.56
C PHE A 209 -19.22 -7.17 -6.41
N SER A 210 -19.56 -8.43 -6.67
CA SER A 210 -20.14 -9.34 -5.70
C SER A 210 -19.27 -9.54 -4.45
N ARG A 211 -17.95 -9.48 -4.62
CA ARG A 211 -16.96 -9.57 -3.54
C ARG A 211 -16.70 -8.22 -2.90
N VAL A 212 -16.38 -7.21 -3.72
CA VAL A 212 -15.93 -5.91 -3.21
C VAL A 212 -17.00 -5.15 -2.44
N LYS A 213 -18.30 -5.40 -2.70
CA LYS A 213 -19.40 -4.84 -1.92
C LYS A 213 -19.36 -5.26 -0.44
N GLY A 214 -18.78 -6.42 -0.13
CA GLY A 214 -18.59 -6.90 1.25
C GLY A 214 -17.70 -5.94 2.06
N ARG A 215 -16.66 -5.40 1.41
CA ARG A 215 -15.68 -4.47 2.01
C ARG A 215 -16.34 -3.19 2.52
N ILE A 216 -17.36 -2.70 1.81
CA ILE A 216 -18.07 -1.45 2.11
C ILE A 216 -19.48 -1.64 2.68
N SER A 217 -19.87 -2.89 2.99
CA SER A 217 -21.21 -3.24 3.49
C SER A 217 -21.61 -2.56 4.80
N HIS A 218 -20.64 -2.03 5.53
CA HIS A 218 -20.86 -1.25 6.75
C HIS A 218 -21.45 0.16 6.48
N CYS A 219 -21.31 0.68 5.25
CA CYS A 219 -21.87 1.96 4.83
C CYS A 219 -23.37 1.82 4.50
N GLN A 220 -24.23 1.92 5.52
CA GLN A 220 -25.67 1.64 5.39
C GLN A 220 -26.42 2.56 4.42
N ASN A 221 -25.87 3.73 4.10
CA ASN A 221 -26.50 4.71 3.22
C ASN A 221 -26.18 4.48 1.73
N LEU A 222 -25.37 3.47 1.40
CA LEU A 222 -25.02 3.09 0.04
C LEU A 222 -25.91 1.94 -0.46
N GLU A 223 -26.35 2.05 -1.70
CA GLU A 223 -27.13 1.00 -2.36
C GLU A 223 -26.19 0.03 -3.09
N LEU A 224 -26.07 -1.20 -2.59
CA LEU A 224 -25.07 -2.17 -3.01
C LEU A 224 -25.63 -3.28 -3.92
N SER A 225 -26.86 -3.14 -4.43
CA SER A 225 -27.43 -4.15 -5.33
C SER A 225 -26.70 -4.21 -6.68
N GLU A 226 -26.31 -3.06 -7.23
CA GLU A 226 -25.71 -2.89 -8.56
C GLU A 226 -24.72 -1.72 -8.56
N VAL A 227 -23.71 -1.75 -9.44
CA VAL A 227 -22.65 -0.73 -9.50
C VAL A 227 -23.21 0.66 -9.83
N GLU A 228 -24.21 0.73 -10.72
CA GLU A 228 -24.90 1.96 -11.09
C GLU A 228 -25.64 2.58 -9.90
N LYS A 229 -26.28 1.76 -9.07
CA LYS A 229 -26.97 2.24 -7.87
C LYS A 229 -25.98 2.66 -6.77
N LEU A 230 -24.85 1.96 -6.67
CA LEU A 230 -23.77 2.38 -5.79
C LEU A 230 -23.25 3.77 -6.18
N GLN A 231 -23.00 4.02 -7.46
CA GLN A 231 -22.57 5.34 -7.92
C GLN A 231 -23.58 6.44 -7.55
N LEU A 232 -24.85 6.25 -7.90
CA LEU A 232 -25.89 7.24 -7.65
C LEU A 232 -26.11 7.49 -6.15
N SER A 233 -26.14 6.43 -5.35
CA SER A 233 -26.28 6.54 -3.89
C SER A 233 -25.06 7.21 -3.27
N TRP A 234 -23.84 6.87 -3.69
CA TRP A 234 -22.62 7.52 -3.21
C TRP A 234 -22.63 9.03 -3.49
N GLN A 235 -22.90 9.44 -4.74
CA GLN A 235 -22.94 10.86 -5.12
C GLN A 235 -24.00 11.63 -4.31
N LYS A 236 -25.20 11.06 -4.18
CA LYS A 236 -26.28 11.66 -3.39
C LYS A 236 -25.88 11.83 -1.92
N GLN A 237 -25.31 10.78 -1.31
CA GLN A 237 -24.94 10.81 0.09
C GLN A 237 -23.77 11.76 0.34
N TYR A 238 -22.80 11.83 -0.57
CA TYR A 238 -21.64 12.70 -0.44
C TYR A 238 -22.02 14.19 -0.40
N GLN A 239 -23.03 14.60 -1.18
CA GLN A 239 -23.53 15.98 -1.21
C GLN A 239 -24.27 16.41 0.06
N VAL A 240 -24.91 15.48 0.76
CA VAL A 240 -25.71 15.77 1.97
C VAL A 240 -25.00 15.40 3.27
N SER A 241 -23.84 14.75 3.18
CA SER A 241 -23.03 14.35 4.33
C SER A 241 -22.07 15.46 4.74
N HIS A 242 -21.72 15.48 6.02
CA HIS A 242 -20.75 16.40 6.59
C HIS A 242 -19.73 15.64 7.44
N ASP A 243 -18.52 16.20 7.54
CA ASP A 243 -17.43 15.72 8.40
C ASP A 243 -17.18 14.21 8.29
N ASN A 244 -17.27 13.48 9.40
CA ASN A 244 -16.94 12.07 9.51
C ASN A 244 -17.75 11.16 8.56
N SER A 245 -19.02 11.50 8.30
CA SER A 245 -19.85 10.73 7.37
C SER A 245 -19.35 10.87 5.94
N GLN A 246 -18.84 12.04 5.58
CA GLN A 246 -18.24 12.27 4.28
C GLN A 246 -16.91 11.51 4.14
N SER A 247 -16.08 11.51 5.19
CA SER A 247 -14.84 10.72 5.22
C SER A 247 -15.11 9.21 5.09
N GLU A 248 -16.15 8.67 5.75
CA GLU A 248 -16.52 7.25 5.61
C GLU A 248 -16.92 6.91 4.17
N LEU A 249 -17.66 7.80 3.49
CA LEU A 249 -17.99 7.63 2.06
C LEU A 249 -16.73 7.63 1.18
N VAL A 250 -15.78 8.54 1.43
CA VAL A 250 -14.51 8.56 0.67
C VAL A 250 -13.72 7.27 0.94
N LEU A 251 -13.63 6.81 2.18
CA LEU A 251 -12.95 5.55 2.49
C LEU A 251 -13.60 4.36 1.76
N ALA A 252 -14.93 4.32 1.69
CA ALA A 252 -15.64 3.31 0.90
C ALA A 252 -15.24 3.38 -0.58
N LEU A 253 -15.19 4.59 -1.17
CA LEU A 253 -14.75 4.80 -2.55
C LEU A 253 -13.30 4.32 -2.78
N LEU A 254 -12.37 4.71 -1.91
CA LEU A 254 -10.96 4.31 -1.98
C LEU A 254 -10.73 2.81 -1.71
N THR A 255 -11.71 2.12 -1.14
CA THR A 255 -11.67 0.66 -0.92
C THR A 255 -12.10 -0.13 -2.16
N ILE A 256 -12.77 0.52 -3.13
CA ILE A 256 -13.31 -0.14 -4.33
C ILE A 256 -12.83 0.46 -5.66
N LYS A 257 -12.27 1.67 -5.66
CA LYS A 257 -11.88 2.36 -6.89
C LYS A 257 -10.40 2.73 -6.85
N LYS A 258 -9.65 2.24 -7.83
CA LYS A 258 -8.22 2.54 -7.98
C LYS A 258 -8.02 4.04 -8.26
N ALA A 259 -7.19 4.67 -7.44
CA ALA A 259 -6.80 6.08 -7.52
C ALA A 259 -5.67 6.36 -8.54
N LYS A 260 -4.96 5.33 -9.04
CA LYS A 260 -3.72 5.50 -9.83
C LYS A 260 -3.88 6.49 -10.99
N GLN A 261 -4.93 6.33 -11.78
CA GLN A 261 -5.19 7.19 -12.94
C GLN A 261 -5.53 8.64 -12.58
N TYR A 262 -6.03 8.88 -11.37
CA TYR A 262 -6.35 10.21 -10.86
C TYR A 262 -5.09 10.84 -10.26
N TRP A 263 -4.31 10.06 -9.51
CA TRP A 263 -3.00 10.49 -9.03
C TRP A 263 -2.04 10.88 -10.15
N LEU A 264 -2.06 10.15 -11.27
CA LEU A 264 -1.26 10.49 -12.46
C LEU A 264 -1.66 11.81 -13.14
N GLN A 265 -2.84 12.35 -12.86
CA GLN A 265 -3.29 13.67 -13.33
C GLN A 265 -2.94 14.80 -12.36
N VAL A 266 -2.33 14.47 -11.21
CA VAL A 266 -1.74 15.48 -10.32
C VAL A 266 -0.43 15.95 -10.94
N GLU A 267 -0.43 17.20 -11.36
CA GLU A 267 0.64 17.85 -12.09
C GLU A 267 1.28 18.95 -11.24
N PRO A 268 2.56 19.28 -11.49
CA PRO A 268 3.18 20.45 -10.87
C PRO A 268 2.59 21.76 -11.43
N PRO A 269 2.85 22.92 -10.78
CA PRO A 269 2.58 24.21 -11.40
C PRO A 269 3.44 24.44 -12.66
N GLU A 270 3.01 25.31 -13.56
CA GLU A 270 3.63 25.53 -14.88
C GLU A 270 5.12 25.94 -14.82
N ASP A 271 5.54 26.61 -13.75
CA ASP A 271 6.91 27.09 -13.54
C ASP A 271 7.83 26.04 -12.89
N HIS A 272 7.31 24.85 -12.57
CA HIS A 272 8.11 23.79 -11.98
C HIS A 272 9.06 23.16 -13.00
N THR A 273 10.32 22.99 -12.61
CA THR A 273 11.39 22.60 -13.53
C THR A 273 11.61 21.08 -13.64
N SER A 274 11.10 20.30 -12.69
CA SER A 274 11.26 18.83 -12.68
C SER A 274 10.14 18.13 -13.45
N PRO A 275 10.40 16.94 -14.02
CA PRO A 275 9.35 16.13 -14.64
C PRO A 275 8.20 15.81 -13.66
N PRO A 276 6.95 15.71 -14.15
CA PRO A 276 5.78 15.43 -13.31
C PRO A 276 5.90 14.16 -12.46
N GLU A 277 6.59 13.12 -12.95
CA GLU A 277 6.79 11.89 -12.17
C GLU A 277 7.59 12.16 -10.89
N ARG A 278 8.66 12.95 -11.00
CA ARG A 278 9.52 13.31 -9.86
C ARG A 278 8.77 14.20 -8.87
N TYR A 279 7.92 15.11 -9.38
CA TYR A 279 7.06 15.94 -8.56
C TYR A 279 6.07 15.08 -7.74
N ARG A 280 5.38 14.14 -8.38
CA ARG A 280 4.47 13.21 -7.70
C ARG A 280 5.19 12.32 -6.68
N GLU A 281 6.41 11.87 -6.99
CA GLU A 281 7.23 11.13 -6.02
C GLU A 281 7.54 11.97 -4.78
N GLN A 282 7.91 13.24 -4.94
CA GLN A 282 8.15 14.14 -3.83
C GLN A 282 6.89 14.34 -2.97
N LEU A 283 5.72 14.53 -3.58
CA LEU A 283 4.45 14.61 -2.86
C LEU A 283 4.17 13.32 -2.07
N ALA A 284 4.29 12.16 -2.71
CA ALA A 284 4.09 10.87 -2.05
C ALA A 284 5.03 10.70 -0.85
N LEU A 285 6.28 11.16 -0.94
CA LEU A 285 7.23 11.15 0.17
C LEU A 285 6.82 12.08 1.32
N GLN A 286 6.30 13.28 1.03
CA GLN A 286 5.78 14.17 2.08
C GLN A 286 4.57 13.57 2.79
N ILE A 287 3.67 12.94 2.02
CA ILE A 287 2.53 12.21 2.56
C ILE A 287 2.98 11.04 3.43
N GLY A 288 3.96 10.26 2.98
CA GLY A 288 4.56 9.19 3.79
C GLY A 288 5.15 9.70 5.10
N ARG A 289 5.88 10.83 5.07
CA ARG A 289 6.43 11.47 6.28
C ARG A 289 5.36 11.98 7.22
N PHE A 290 4.22 12.43 6.70
CA PHE A 290 3.05 12.80 7.50
C PHE A 290 2.51 11.56 8.22
N TYR A 291 2.34 10.44 7.53
CA TYR A 291 1.92 9.19 8.16
C TYR A 291 2.90 8.68 9.22
N ALA A 292 4.21 8.73 8.95
CA ALA A 292 5.23 8.38 9.93
C ALA A 292 5.23 9.27 11.18
N HIS A 293 4.76 10.51 11.06
CA HIS A 293 4.62 11.42 12.20
C HIS A 293 3.37 11.11 13.02
N ASN A 294 2.33 10.59 12.38
CA ASN A 294 1.03 10.29 12.99
C ASN A 294 0.80 8.78 13.13
N SER A 295 1.87 8.00 13.35
CA SER A 295 1.80 6.53 13.35
C SER A 295 0.91 5.93 14.44
N ASP A 296 0.57 6.71 15.48
CA ASP A 296 -0.36 6.27 16.52
C ASP A 296 -1.84 6.34 16.07
N ASN A 297 -2.14 7.08 15.00
CA ASN A 297 -3.48 7.14 14.43
C ASN A 297 -3.76 5.89 13.58
N PRO A 298 -4.76 5.06 13.93
CA PRO A 298 -5.11 3.85 13.16
C PRO A 298 -5.49 4.11 11.70
N SER A 299 -5.86 5.34 11.36
CA SER A 299 -6.21 5.77 9.99
C SER A 299 -4.97 5.92 9.09
N CYS A 300 -3.77 6.09 9.68
CA CYS A 300 -2.50 6.12 8.95
C CYS A 300 -2.00 4.69 8.68
N HIS A 301 -2.82 3.87 8.00
CA HIS A 301 -2.76 2.39 8.00
C HIS A 301 -1.33 1.81 7.96
N ILE A 302 -0.53 2.19 6.95
CA ILE A 302 0.82 1.63 6.75
C ILE A 302 1.75 1.98 7.92
N SER A 303 1.80 3.25 8.32
CA SER A 303 2.61 3.70 9.45
C SER A 303 2.15 3.09 10.77
N HIS A 304 0.85 2.89 10.94
CA HIS A 304 0.29 2.24 12.12
C HIS A 304 0.66 0.75 12.18
N LEU A 305 0.58 0.01 11.07
CA LEU A 305 1.08 -1.38 10.99
C LEU A 305 2.56 -1.46 11.36
N LEU A 306 3.38 -0.55 10.84
CA LEU A 306 4.81 -0.49 11.15
C LEU A 306 5.04 -0.16 12.63
N LYS A 307 4.26 0.76 13.23
CA LYS A 307 4.34 1.05 14.67
C LYS A 307 3.99 -0.17 15.52
N LEU A 308 2.95 -0.91 15.16
CA LEU A 308 2.56 -2.13 15.86
C LEU A 308 3.65 -3.21 15.77
N LEU A 309 4.25 -3.39 14.58
CA LEU A 309 5.40 -4.28 14.39
C LEU A 309 6.61 -3.88 15.26
N LYS A 310 6.89 -2.58 15.36
CA LYS A 310 7.93 -2.08 16.28
C LYS A 310 7.62 -2.45 17.73
N LEU A 311 6.38 -2.30 18.18
CA LEU A 311 5.99 -2.60 19.56
C LEU A 311 6.09 -4.10 19.89
N GLU A 312 5.97 -5.00 18.91
CA GLU A 312 6.20 -6.43 19.11
C GLU A 312 7.67 -6.76 19.47
N LEU A 313 8.64 -5.94 19.05
CA LEU A 313 10.04 -6.08 19.46
C LEU A 313 10.29 -5.69 20.91
N ASN A 314 9.48 -4.77 21.43
CA ASN A 314 9.74 -4.12 22.70
C ASN A 314 8.43 -4.06 23.51
N PRO A 315 7.97 -5.20 24.08
CA PRO A 315 6.71 -5.26 24.82
C PRO A 315 6.64 -4.26 25.98
N ARG A 316 7.79 -3.78 26.46
CA ARG A 316 7.91 -2.75 27.51
C ARG A 316 7.48 -1.35 27.05
N GLU A 317 7.30 -1.10 25.75
CA GLU A 317 6.75 0.15 25.19
C GLU A 317 5.22 0.09 25.02
N GLN A 318 4.56 -0.99 25.46
CA GLN A 318 3.09 -1.15 25.39
C GLN A 318 2.35 -0.64 26.65
N GLU A 319 3.10 -0.22 27.68
CA GLU A 319 2.60 0.38 28.94
C GLU A 319 2.58 1.91 28.89
#